data_AF-A0A967WTL3-F1
#
_entry.id   AF-A0A967WTL3-F1
#
_cell.length_a   1.000
_cell.length_b   1.000
_cell.length_c   1.000
_cell.angle_alpha   90.00
_cell.angle_beta   90.00
_cell.angle_gamma   90.00
#
_symmetry.space_group_name_H-M   'P 1'
#
loop_
_entity.id
_entity.type
_entity.pdbx_description
1 polymer ?
#
loop_
_entity_poly.entity_id
_entity_poly.type
_entity_poly.pdbx_seq_one_letter_code
_entity_poly.pdbx_strand_id
1 'polypeptide(L)' 'VQLAYTNDAFTPHPKDVAKARAVIEAMEEVRAKGEAVAMIEGHVITEDVELAARATIELAAM' A
#
# COMPACT_ATOMS: atom_id res chain seq x y z
N VAL A 1 28.64 12.44 1.28
CA VAL A 1 27.35 12.97 0.75
C VAL A 1 26.27 11.95 1.03
N GLN A 2 25.16 12.34 1.64
CA GLN A 2 24.10 11.42 2.09
C GLN A 2 22.87 11.39 1.16
N LEU A 3 22.75 12.36 0.23
CA LEU A 3 21.54 12.57 -0.58
C LEU A 3 21.08 11.32 -1.35
N ALA A 4 21.99 10.60 -2.01
CA ALA A 4 21.62 9.39 -2.76
C ALA A 4 21.07 8.28 -1.85
N TYR A 5 21.70 8.05 -0.69
CA TYR A 5 21.23 7.08 0.30
C TYR A 5 19.90 7.50 0.93
N THR A 6 19.71 8.79 1.18
CA THR A 6 18.45 9.33 1.69
C THR A 6 17.34 9.12 0.66
N ASN A 7 17.57 9.46 -0.61
CA ASN A 7 16.56 9.27 -1.65
C ASN A 7 16.21 7.78 -1.81
N ASP A 8 17.20 6.89 -1.85
CA ASP A 8 16.98 5.44 -1.95
C ASP A 8 16.17 4.89 -0.75
N ALA A 9 16.48 5.33 0.46
CA ALA A 9 15.79 4.85 1.67
C ALA A 9 14.33 5.33 1.79
N PHE A 10 14.00 6.50 1.23
CA PHE A 10 12.68 7.13 1.39
C PHE A 10 11.81 7.10 0.13
N THR A 11 12.35 6.69 -1.02
CA THR A 11 11.57 6.52 -2.24
C THR A 11 10.96 5.11 -2.23
N PRO A 12 9.63 4.95 -2.34
CA PRO A 12 9.01 3.64 -2.45
C PRO A 12 9.59 2.85 -3.64
N HIS A 13 9.95 1.59 -3.42
CA HIS A 13 10.41 0.74 -4.50
C HIS A 13 9.22 0.08 -5.24
N PRO A 14 9.45 -0.46 -6.46
CA PRO A 14 8.39 -1.12 -7.22
C PRO A 14 7.65 -2.22 -6.45
N LYS A 15 8.35 -2.94 -5.56
CA LYS A 15 7.75 -3.96 -4.68
C LYS A 15 6.78 -3.37 -3.66
N ASP A 16 7.04 -2.17 -3.17
CA ASP A 16 6.20 -1.49 -2.17
C ASP A 16 4.93 -0.97 -2.85
N VAL A 17 5.07 -0.42 -4.06
CA VAL A 17 3.93 -0.02 -4.91
C VAL A 17 3.05 -1.23 -5.29
N ALA A 18 3.66 -2.37 -5.64
CA ALA A 18 2.91 -3.58 -5.97
C ALA A 18 2.09 -4.09 -4.76
N LYS A 19 2.68 -4.10 -3.56
CA LYS A 19 1.97 -4.45 -2.33
C LYS A 19 0.84 -3.47 -2.01
N ALA A 20 1.10 -2.17 -2.14
CA ALA A 20 0.08 -1.15 -1.92
C ALA A 20 -1.12 -1.31 -2.87
N ARG A 21 -0.88 -1.64 -4.14
CA ARG A 21 -1.96 -1.93 -5.10
C ARG A 21 -2.78 -3.15 -4.70
N ALA A 22 -2.13 -4.24 -4.28
CA ALA A 22 -2.83 -5.44 -3.82
C ALA A 22 -3.72 -5.17 -2.58
N VAL A 23 -3.25 -4.33 -1.65
CA VAL A 23 -4.05 -3.89 -0.49
C VAL A 23 -5.31 -3.14 -0.94
N ILE A 24 -5.16 -2.16 -1.83
CA ILE A 24 -6.28 -1.35 -2.32
C ILE A 24 -7.30 -2.22 -3.06
N GLU A 25 -6.83 -3.09 -3.95
CA GLU A 25 -7.68 -4.01 -4.71
C GLU A 25 -8.48 -4.94 -3.78
N ALA A 26 -7.81 -5.58 -2.81
CA ALA A 26 -8.47 -6.46 -1.86
C ALA A 26 -9.53 -5.72 -1.02
N MET A 27 -9.24 -4.48 -0.60
CA MET A 27 -10.19 -3.67 0.17
C MET A 27 -11.38 -3.21 -0.68
N GLU A 28 -11.17 -2.90 -1.95
CA GLU A 28 -12.25 -2.58 -2.90
C GLU A 28 -13.14 -3.81 -3.16
N GLU A 29 -12.56 -5.00 -3.26
CA GLU A 29 -13.31 -6.26 -3.42
C GLU A 29 -14.22 -6.57 -2.23
N VAL A 30 -13.71 -6.47 -0.99
CA VAL A 30 -14.53 -6.76 0.21
C VAL A 30 -15.58 -5.68 0.43
N ARG A 31 -15.26 -4.41 0.14
CA ARG A 31 -16.23 -3.32 0.21
C ARG A 31 -17.38 -3.52 -0.77
N ALA A 32 -17.12 -4.03 -1.98
CA ALA A 32 -18.15 -4.38 -2.94
C ALA A 32 -19.09 -5.50 -2.44
N LYS A 33 -18.62 -6.35 -1.51
CA LYS A 33 -19.40 -7.42 -0.86
C LYS A 33 -20.11 -6.95 0.42
N GLY A 34 -19.94 -5.69 0.83
CA GLY A 34 -20.46 -5.16 2.10
C GLY A 34 -19.64 -5.60 3.32
N GLU A 35 -18.42 -6.09 3.11
CA GLU A 35 -17.48 -6.47 4.15
C GLU A 35 -16.48 -5.34 4.42
N ALA A 36 -15.94 -5.27 5.64
CA ALA A 36 -15.04 -4.19 6.08
C ALA A 36 -13.56 -4.60 6.17
N VAL A 37 -13.27 -5.88 5.96
CA VAL A 37 -11.95 -6.47 6.26
C VAL A 37 -11.57 -7.43 5.14
N ALA A 38 -10.37 -7.27 4.59
CA ALA A 38 -9.79 -8.21 3.63
C ALA A 38 -8.72 -9.10 4.29
N MET A 39 -8.37 -10.20 3.60
CA MET A 39 -7.31 -11.11 4.02
C MET A 39 -6.30 -11.28 2.89
N ILE A 40 -5.03 -10.94 3.15
CA ILE A 40 -3.92 -11.17 2.22
C ILE A 40 -2.88 -12.03 2.93
N GLU A 41 -2.54 -13.19 2.37
CA GLU A 41 -1.50 -14.09 2.91
C GLU A 41 -1.67 -14.43 4.41
N GLY A 42 -2.91 -14.52 4.90
CA GLY A 42 -3.22 -14.78 6.31
C GLY A 42 -3.17 -13.55 7.23
N HIS A 43 -2.94 -12.36 6.67
CA HIS A 43 -2.98 -11.09 7.37
C HIS A 43 -4.31 -10.37 7.16
N VAL A 44 -4.83 -9.82 8.25
CA VAL A 44 -6.01 -8.95 8.28
C VAL A 44 -5.64 -7.60 7.70
N ILE A 45 -6.43 -7.14 6.72
CA ILE A 45 -6.30 -5.83 6.09
C ILE A 45 -7.53 -5.00 6.43
N THR A 46 -7.29 -3.83 6.99
CA THR A 46 -8.29 -2.86 7.45
C THR A 46 -8.07 -1.51 6.77
N GLU A 47 -9.01 -0.58 6.97
CA GLU A 47 -9.01 0.75 6.33
C GLU A 47 -7.72 1.57 6.57
N ASP A 48 -7.11 1.45 7.75
CA ASP A 48 -5.83 2.10 8.08
C ASP A 48 -4.67 1.59 7.20
N VAL A 49 -4.67 0.30 6.88
CA VAL A 49 -3.69 -0.31 5.97
C VAL A 49 -3.92 0.17 4.52
N GLU A 50 -5.18 0.29 4.11
CA GLU A 50 -5.55 0.89 2.81
C GLU A 50 -5.09 2.34 2.70
N LEU A 51 -5.29 3.14 3.76
CA LEU A 51 -4.87 4.54 3.81
C LEU A 51 -3.35 4.67 3.61
N ALA A 52 -2.55 3.84 4.29
CA ALA A 52 -1.10 3.81 4.13
C ALA A 52 -0.68 3.36 2.72
N ALA A 53 -1.39 2.40 2.13
CA ALA A 53 -1.16 1.95 0.76
C ALA A 53 -1.42 3.07 -0.25
N ARG A 54 -2.50 3.84 -0.09
CA ARG A 54 -2.81 5.01 -0.95
C ARG A 54 -1.71 6.06 -0.86
N ALA A 55 -1.25 6.39 0.35
CA ALA A 55 -0.14 7.32 0.56
C ALA A 55 1.17 6.84 -0.10
N THR A 56 1.44 5.52 -0.09
CA THR A 56 2.61 4.93 -0.76
C THR A 56 2.56 5.13 -2.27
N ILE A 57 1.38 4.97 -2.89
CA ILE A 57 1.21 5.18 -4.33
C ILE A 57 1.36 6.66 -4.69
N GLU A 58 0.80 7.56 -3.88
CA GLU A 58 0.94 9.01 -4.07
C GLU A 58 2.42 9.43 -4.02
N LEU A 59 3.16 8.97 -3.01
CA LEU A 59 4.58 9.27 -2.87
C LEU A 59 5.41 8.73 -4.04
N ALA A 60 5.06 7.56 -4.57
CA ALA A 60 5.74 6.97 -5.73
C ALA A 60 5.45 7.72 -7.06
N ALA A 61 4.44 8.58 -7.09
CA ALA A 61 4.06 9.37 -8.26
C ALA A 61 4.65 10.80 -8.27
N MET A 62 5.35 11.20 -7.19
CA MET A 62 6.06 12.49 -7.07
C MET A 62 7.44 12.44 -7.72
#